data_AF-A0A8S0WZA4-F1
#
_entry.id   AF-A0A8S0WZA4-F1
#
_cell.length_a   1.000
_cell.length_b   1.000
_cell.length_c   1.000
_cell.angle_alpha   90.00
_cell.angle_beta   90.00
_cell.angle_gamma   90.00
#
_symmetry.space_group_name_H-M   'P 1'
#
loop_
_entity.id
_entity.type
_entity.pdbx_description
1 polymer ?
#
loop_
_entity_poly.entity_id
_entity_poly.type
_entity_poly.pdbx_seq_one_letter_code
_entity_poly.pdbx_strand_id
1 'polypeptide(L)'
;MSSTVKVFIDDQGKPTNIPDYETIITQLPLPTSAVCESPSSLDKRSEHDVSNIWVKSGRNITMGEARTQRFDAQHLQDSENLALAFTWGNFGYIVTEYIDGQTCDNSDIALVAAAVQVLINIPSPNLTPGPVGGGLIEHPFFVDGKSSIRYESVEELQNHVNGILSETERRGRVSFTTEVANHGLRLCVSDLIPVNFMRDRDNN
;
A
#
# COMPACT_ATOMS: atom_id res chain seq x y z
N MET A 1 -13.53 -18.92 18.41
CA MET A 1 -14.21 -18.36 17.23
C MET A 1 -13.49 -18.91 16.01
N SER A 2 -14.21 -19.44 15.02
CA SER A 2 -13.59 -19.89 13.76
C SER A 2 -13.14 -18.68 12.96
N SER A 3 -11.87 -18.63 12.57
CA SER A 3 -11.35 -17.56 11.71
C SER A 3 -11.56 -17.94 10.25
N THR A 4 -12.24 -17.10 9.47
CA THR A 4 -12.44 -17.29 8.03
C THR A 4 -11.30 -16.65 7.26
N VAL A 5 -10.80 -17.34 6.23
CA VAL A 5 -9.84 -16.78 5.26
C VAL A 5 -10.58 -16.26 4.03
N LYS A 6 -10.14 -15.12 3.50
CA LYS A 6 -10.54 -14.62 2.18
C LYS A 6 -9.30 -14.18 1.40
N VAL A 7 -9.05 -14.81 0.25
CA VAL A 7 -7.94 -14.47 -0.65
C VAL A 7 -8.45 -13.49 -1.71
N PHE A 8 -7.71 -12.42 -1.96
CA PHE A 8 -8.11 -11.33 -2.87
C PHE A 8 -7.18 -11.15 -4.05
N ILE A 9 -5.94 -11.61 -3.90
CA ILE A 9 -4.90 -11.58 -4.91
C ILE A 9 -4.33 -12.99 -4.92
N ASP A 10 -4.55 -13.72 -6.02
CA ASP A 10 -4.27 -15.15 -6.12
C ASP A 10 -2.82 -15.46 -6.54
N ASP A 11 -2.50 -16.74 -6.54
CA ASP A 11 -1.19 -17.29 -6.85
C ASP A 11 -0.86 -17.36 -8.34
N GLN A 12 -1.70 -16.78 -9.21
CA GLN A 12 -1.43 -16.79 -10.65
C GLN A 12 -0.25 -15.89 -10.99
N GLY A 13 0.82 -16.51 -11.49
CA GLY A 13 2.10 -15.83 -11.73
C GLY A 13 2.94 -15.64 -10.47
N LYS A 14 2.53 -16.24 -9.34
CA LYS A 14 3.30 -16.21 -8.10
C LYS A 14 4.61 -16.99 -8.26
N PRO A 15 5.75 -16.41 -7.84
CA PRO A 15 6.99 -17.16 -7.68
C PRO A 15 6.77 -18.45 -6.88
N THR A 16 7.31 -19.57 -7.36
CA THR A 16 7.08 -20.93 -6.79
C THR A 16 7.49 -21.08 -5.33
N ASN A 17 8.30 -20.14 -4.85
CA ASN A 17 8.84 -20.07 -3.51
C ASN A 17 7.97 -19.39 -2.47
N ILE A 18 6.90 -18.73 -2.89
CA ILE A 18 6.04 -18.04 -1.93
C ILE A 18 5.03 -19.05 -1.39
N PRO A 19 4.98 -19.27 -0.06
CA PRO A 19 4.06 -20.24 0.53
C PRO A 19 2.59 -19.88 0.26
N ASP A 20 1.70 -20.85 0.44
CA ASP A 20 0.26 -20.56 0.46
C ASP A 20 -0.15 -19.83 1.75
N TYR A 21 -1.37 -19.28 1.76
CA TYR A 21 -1.87 -18.52 2.91
C TYR A 21 -1.99 -19.38 4.17
N GLU A 22 -2.27 -20.68 4.06
CA GLU A 22 -2.40 -21.59 5.20
C GLU A 22 -1.06 -21.79 5.92
N THR A 23 0.01 -21.97 5.13
CA THR A 23 1.39 -22.07 5.60
C THR A 23 1.81 -20.77 6.28
N ILE A 24 1.50 -19.61 5.68
CA ILE A 24 1.82 -18.29 6.25
C ILE A 24 1.10 -18.08 7.59
N ILE A 25 -0.19 -18.40 7.68
CA ILE A 25 -0.98 -18.31 8.91
C ILE A 25 -0.39 -19.20 10.02
N THR A 26 0.10 -20.39 9.65
CA THR A 26 0.64 -21.35 10.61
C THR A 26 2.03 -20.93 11.12
N GLN A 27 2.85 -20.31 10.27
CA GLN A 27 4.23 -19.96 10.58
C GLN A 27 4.37 -18.56 11.21
N LEU A 28 3.45 -17.63 10.91
CA LEU A 28 3.46 -16.29 11.50
C LEU A 28 2.49 -16.22 12.68
N PRO A 29 2.98 -16.04 13.93
CA PRO A 29 2.10 -15.82 15.06
C PRO A 29 1.24 -14.58 14.82
N LEU A 30 -0.01 -14.62 15.29
CA LEU A 30 -0.93 -13.49 15.18
C LEU A 30 -0.25 -12.21 15.71
N PRO A 31 -0.24 -11.11 14.94
CA PRO A 31 0.34 -9.86 15.40
C PRO A 31 -0.30 -9.41 16.71
N THR A 32 0.51 -9.19 17.74
CA THR A 32 0.05 -8.61 19.00
C THR A 32 -0.13 -7.08 18.90
N SER A 33 0.38 -6.45 17.83
CA SER A 33 0.33 -5.01 17.54
C SER A 33 -0.61 -4.67 16.37
N ALA A 34 -0.89 -3.38 16.19
CA ALA A 34 -1.77 -2.86 15.13
C ALA A 34 -1.22 -3.11 13.71
N VAL A 35 0.10 -3.07 13.55
CA VAL A 35 0.86 -3.42 12.35
C VAL A 35 2.13 -4.12 12.79
N CYS A 36 2.43 -5.25 12.17
CA CYS A 36 3.68 -5.98 12.28
C CYS A 36 4.31 -6.04 10.89
N GLU A 37 5.34 -5.23 10.72
CA GLU A 37 6.26 -5.28 9.59
C GLU A 37 7.46 -6.08 10.07
N SER A 38 7.49 -7.36 9.72
CA SER A 38 8.60 -8.23 10.07
C SER A 38 9.16 -8.83 8.79
N PRO A 39 10.47 -8.65 8.52
CA PRO A 39 11.17 -9.56 7.62
C PRO A 39 11.09 -10.93 8.27
N SER A 40 10.11 -11.71 7.85
CA SER A 40 9.96 -13.07 8.34
C SER A 40 10.84 -13.91 7.44
N SER A 41 12.12 -14.03 7.77
CA SER A 41 12.96 -15.03 7.11
C SER A 41 12.37 -16.39 7.49
N LEU A 42 11.62 -16.99 6.58
CA LEU A 42 11.21 -18.39 6.72
C LEU A 42 12.45 -19.24 6.44
N ASP A 43 13.35 -19.37 7.42
CA ASP A 43 14.64 -20.10 7.39
C ASP A 43 15.21 -20.41 5.99
N LYS A 44 16.17 -19.60 5.53
CA LYS A 44 16.91 -19.82 4.27
C LYS A 44 17.73 -21.10 4.33
N ARG A 45 17.34 -22.17 3.62
CA ARG A 45 18.10 -23.44 3.60
C ARG A 45 19.14 -23.51 2.48
N SER A 46 19.11 -22.64 1.46
CA SER A 46 20.15 -22.55 0.40
C SER A 46 20.13 -21.24 -0.41
N GLU A 47 21.15 -20.98 -1.24
CA GLU A 47 21.18 -19.83 -2.19
C GLU A 47 20.18 -19.96 -3.36
N HIS A 48 19.57 -21.13 -3.53
CA HIS A 48 18.45 -21.37 -4.45
C HIS A 48 17.14 -21.61 -3.69
N ASP A 49 17.16 -21.41 -2.37
CA ASP A 49 16.01 -21.53 -1.48
C ASP A 49 15.51 -20.12 -1.19
N VAL A 50 14.33 -19.82 -1.73
CA VAL A 50 13.86 -18.44 -1.90
C VAL A 50 12.96 -18.05 -0.71
N SER A 51 13.46 -18.33 0.48
CA SER A 51 12.92 -18.02 1.83
C SER A 51 12.74 -16.54 2.13
N ASN A 52 13.12 -15.65 1.21
CA ASN A 52 13.14 -14.22 1.44
C ASN A 52 11.80 -13.66 0.94
N ILE A 53 10.76 -13.86 1.75
CA ILE A 53 9.49 -13.15 1.60
C ILE A 53 9.42 -12.04 2.64
N TRP A 54 8.68 -11.00 2.32
CA TRP A 54 8.28 -9.98 3.27
C TRP A 54 6.78 -10.06 3.49
N VAL A 55 6.36 -10.11 4.75
CA VAL A 55 4.94 -10.18 5.10
C VAL A 55 4.58 -8.96 5.93
N LYS A 56 3.78 -8.09 5.34
CA LYS A 56 3.11 -7.01 6.06
C LYS A 56 1.80 -7.55 6.60
N SER A 57 1.62 -7.50 7.91
CA SER A 57 0.40 -8.02 8.55
C SER A 57 -0.09 -7.07 9.64
N GLY A 58 -1.41 -7.01 9.84
CA GLY A 58 -1.98 -6.10 10.82
C GLY A 58 -3.47 -5.89 10.67
N ARG A 59 -4.08 -5.24 11.67
CA ARG A 59 -5.51 -4.90 11.64
C ARG A 59 -5.82 -3.76 10.66
N ASN A 60 -4.81 -2.94 10.37
CA ASN A 60 -4.93 -1.81 9.48
C ASN A 60 -4.49 -2.14 8.04
N ILE A 61 -4.07 -3.38 7.77
CA ILE A 61 -3.71 -3.80 6.41
C ILE A 61 -4.98 -4.09 5.65
N THR A 62 -5.21 -3.35 4.56
CA THR A 62 -6.44 -3.45 3.79
C THR A 62 -6.22 -4.04 2.41
N MET A 63 -7.27 -4.62 1.85
CA MET A 63 -7.21 -5.14 0.49
C MET A 63 -7.20 -4.00 -0.55
N GLY A 64 -7.57 -2.78 -0.16
CA GLY A 64 -7.40 -1.59 -0.98
C GLY A 64 -5.92 -1.25 -1.14
N GLU A 65 -5.14 -1.32 -0.05
CA GLU A 65 -3.67 -1.18 -0.08
C GLU A 65 -3.06 -2.24 -0.99
N ALA A 66 -3.40 -3.53 -0.77
CA ALA A 66 -2.88 -4.63 -1.56
C ALA A 66 -3.15 -4.48 -3.08
N ARG A 67 -4.38 -4.08 -3.44
CA ARG A 67 -4.74 -3.85 -4.85
C ARG A 67 -4.00 -2.66 -5.45
N THR A 68 -3.78 -1.62 -4.67
CA THR A 68 -3.03 -0.43 -5.12
C THR A 68 -1.58 -0.82 -5.39
N GLN A 69 -0.92 -1.49 -4.43
CA GLN A 69 0.45 -1.99 -4.63
C GLN A 69 0.58 -2.93 -5.85
N ARG A 70 -0.38 -3.84 -6.07
CA ARG A 70 -0.37 -4.71 -7.26
C ARG A 70 -0.50 -3.90 -8.55
N PHE A 71 -1.39 -2.91 -8.56
CA PHE A 71 -1.61 -2.08 -9.73
C PHE A 71 -0.37 -1.25 -10.06
N ASP A 72 0.31 -0.71 -9.05
CA ASP A 72 1.53 0.09 -9.20
C ASP A 72 2.65 -0.76 -9.80
N ALA A 73 2.90 -1.95 -9.23
CA ALA A 73 3.90 -2.89 -9.74
C ALA A 73 3.64 -3.27 -11.21
N GLN A 74 2.39 -3.60 -11.54
CA GLN A 74 1.99 -3.91 -12.92
C GLN A 74 2.21 -2.73 -13.87
N HIS A 75 1.94 -1.50 -13.42
CA HIS A 75 2.11 -0.31 -14.24
C HIS A 75 3.59 0.03 -14.49
N LEU A 76 4.45 -0.20 -13.51
CA LEU A 76 5.89 0.02 -13.60
C LEU A 76 6.62 -1.08 -14.40
N GLN A 77 5.88 -2.10 -14.86
CA GLN A 77 6.45 -3.31 -15.48
C GLN A 77 7.48 -3.99 -14.57
N ASP A 78 7.34 -3.76 -13.28
CA ASP A 78 8.10 -4.44 -12.26
C ASP A 78 7.43 -5.79 -12.06
N SER A 79 8.03 -6.84 -12.63
CA SER A 79 7.50 -8.20 -12.62
C SER A 79 7.53 -8.85 -11.24
N GLU A 80 8.20 -8.21 -10.29
CA GLU A 80 8.37 -8.66 -8.93
C GLU A 80 7.42 -7.88 -8.01
N ASN A 81 7.15 -8.42 -6.83
CA ASN A 81 6.73 -7.68 -5.62
C ASN A 81 5.32 -7.87 -5.05
N LEU A 82 4.25 -8.31 -5.74
CA LEU A 82 3.01 -8.68 -5.01
C LEU A 82 2.48 -10.06 -5.36
N ALA A 83 2.71 -10.98 -4.44
CA ALA A 83 2.49 -12.40 -4.65
C ALA A 83 1.15 -12.91 -4.13
N LEU A 84 0.70 -12.38 -2.99
CA LEU A 84 -0.50 -12.87 -2.31
C LEU A 84 -1.02 -11.80 -1.34
N ALA A 85 -2.34 -11.64 -1.30
CA ALA A 85 -3.00 -10.83 -0.28
C ALA A 85 -4.30 -11.48 0.18
N PHE A 86 -4.48 -11.54 1.49
CA PHE A 86 -5.63 -12.19 2.11
C PHE A 86 -5.97 -11.58 3.47
N THR A 87 -7.16 -11.91 3.97
CA THR A 87 -7.57 -11.62 5.34
C THR A 87 -7.77 -12.91 6.12
N TRP A 88 -7.34 -12.93 7.38
CA TRP A 88 -7.63 -14.02 8.31
C TRP A 88 -8.09 -13.44 9.66
N GLY A 89 -9.32 -13.77 10.05
CA GLY A 89 -9.96 -13.11 11.18
C GLY A 89 -10.13 -11.59 10.93
N ASN A 90 -9.57 -10.77 11.81
CA ASN A 90 -9.59 -9.30 11.70
C ASN A 90 -8.24 -8.71 11.23
N PHE A 91 -7.39 -9.51 10.61
CA PHE A 91 -6.07 -9.11 10.12
C PHE A 91 -5.99 -9.23 8.61
N GLY A 92 -5.37 -8.24 7.98
CA GLY A 92 -4.92 -8.30 6.60
C GLY A 92 -3.47 -8.75 6.52
N TYR A 93 -3.14 -9.41 5.43
CA TYR A 93 -1.82 -9.89 5.09
C TYR A 93 -1.51 -9.51 3.65
N ILE A 94 -0.36 -8.89 3.44
CA ILE A 94 0.23 -8.61 2.15
C ILE A 94 1.58 -9.31 2.12
N VAL A 95 1.77 -10.16 1.12
CA VAL A 95 2.96 -10.99 0.96
C VAL A 95 3.65 -10.56 -0.33
N THR A 96 4.89 -10.14 -0.17
CA THR A 96 5.76 -9.69 -1.24
C THR A 96 7.03 -10.52 -1.24
N GLU A 97 7.78 -10.43 -2.33
CA GLU A 97 9.19 -10.81 -2.27
C GLU A 97 9.91 -9.85 -1.30
N TYR A 98 10.96 -10.36 -0.66
CA TYR A 98 11.83 -9.51 0.11
C TYR A 98 12.70 -8.69 -0.84
N ILE A 99 12.58 -7.38 -0.73
CA ILE A 99 13.41 -6.44 -1.48
C ILE A 99 14.69 -6.22 -0.67
N ASP A 100 15.83 -6.64 -1.21
CA ASP A 100 17.12 -6.32 -0.59
C ASP A 100 17.47 -4.87 -0.90
N GLY A 101 17.66 -4.07 0.15
CA GLY A 101 17.93 -2.65 -0.01
C GLY A 101 18.30 -2.01 1.32
N GLN A 102 18.57 -0.71 1.27
CA GLN A 102 18.72 0.11 2.46
C GLN A 102 17.50 1.02 2.58
N THR A 103 16.88 1.04 3.76
CA THR A 103 15.83 2.00 4.08
C THR A 103 16.36 3.43 3.94
N CYS A 104 15.63 4.27 3.20
CA CYS A 104 15.98 5.66 3.00
C CYS A 104 15.88 6.45 4.31
N ASP A 105 16.74 7.46 4.46
CA ASP A 105 16.67 8.43 5.55
C ASP A 105 16.55 9.89 5.03
N ASN A 106 16.71 10.88 5.92
CA ASN A 106 16.61 12.28 5.55
C ASN A 106 17.70 12.75 4.55
N SER A 107 18.78 12.00 4.38
CA SER A 107 19.79 12.27 3.35
C SER A 107 19.35 11.83 1.95
N ASP A 108 18.33 10.98 1.85
CA ASP A 108 17.83 10.39 0.60
C ASP A 108 16.61 11.13 0.02
N ILE A 109 16.26 12.30 0.54
CA ILE A 109 15.04 13.04 0.14
C ILE A 109 14.96 13.27 -1.38
N ALA A 110 16.09 13.47 -2.06
CA ALA A 110 16.11 13.63 -3.51
C ALA A 110 15.67 12.35 -4.25
N LEU A 111 16.10 11.18 -3.77
CA LEU A 111 15.70 9.87 -4.31
C LEU A 111 14.22 9.60 -4.04
N VAL A 112 13.77 9.87 -2.80
CA VAL A 112 12.36 9.75 -2.41
C VAL A 112 11.48 10.65 -3.28
N ALA A 113 11.88 11.91 -3.50
CA ALA A 113 11.15 12.83 -4.37
C ALA A 113 11.05 12.32 -5.81
N ALA A 114 12.13 11.75 -6.36
CA ALA A 114 12.12 11.15 -7.69
C ALA A 114 11.16 9.95 -7.78
N ALA A 115 11.20 9.05 -6.79
CA ALA A 115 10.28 7.92 -6.71
C ALA A 115 8.81 8.37 -6.60
N VAL A 116 8.52 9.34 -5.73
CA VAL A 116 7.18 9.92 -5.59
C VAL A 116 6.73 10.56 -6.91
N GLN A 117 7.61 11.26 -7.61
CA GLN A 117 7.29 11.87 -8.90
C GLN A 117 6.88 10.82 -9.95
N VAL A 118 7.49 9.63 -9.93
CA VAL A 118 7.08 8.50 -10.77
C VAL A 118 5.69 8.01 -10.35
N LEU A 119 5.48 7.74 -9.06
CA LEU A 119 4.22 7.19 -8.54
C LEU A 119 3.01 8.12 -8.78
N ILE A 120 3.17 9.43 -8.56
CA ILE A 120 2.07 10.40 -8.76
C ILE A 120 1.78 10.69 -10.24
N ASN A 121 2.56 10.14 -11.17
CA ASN A 121 2.25 10.19 -12.59
C ASN A 121 1.43 8.99 -13.07
N ILE A 122 1.26 7.96 -12.24
CA ILE A 122 0.45 6.80 -12.56
C ILE A 122 -1.04 7.20 -12.53
N PRO A 123 -1.79 6.98 -13.63
CA PRO A 123 -3.23 7.24 -13.65
C PRO A 123 -3.97 6.24 -12.76
N SER A 124 -4.99 6.73 -12.06
CA SER A 124 -5.87 5.87 -11.29
C SER A 124 -6.73 5.00 -12.23
N PRO A 125 -6.91 3.70 -11.94
CA PRO A 125 -7.83 2.86 -12.69
C PRO A 125 -9.31 3.14 -12.34
N ASN A 126 -9.57 3.93 -11.29
CA ASN A 126 -10.91 4.26 -10.85
C ASN A 126 -11.40 5.56 -11.49
N LEU A 127 -12.72 5.70 -11.61
CA LEU A 127 -13.36 6.96 -12.00
C LEU A 127 -13.66 7.89 -10.80
N THR A 128 -13.61 7.34 -9.58
CA THR A 128 -13.93 8.05 -8.33
C THR A 128 -12.73 8.01 -7.38
N PRO A 129 -12.58 8.99 -6.48
CA PRO A 129 -11.53 8.97 -5.46
C PRO A 129 -11.61 7.72 -4.57
N GLY A 130 -10.45 7.16 -4.21
CA GLY A 130 -10.37 5.94 -3.40
C GLY A 130 -9.22 5.02 -3.81
N PRO A 131 -8.96 3.98 -3.01
CA PRO A 131 -7.96 2.96 -3.33
C PRO A 131 -8.37 2.17 -4.57
N VAL A 132 -7.41 1.49 -5.22
CA VAL A 132 -7.69 0.66 -6.40
C VAL A 132 -8.74 -0.42 -6.08
N GLY A 133 -9.78 -0.51 -6.92
CA GLY A 133 -10.95 -1.37 -6.67
C GLY A 133 -12.01 -0.74 -5.77
N GLY A 134 -11.86 0.54 -5.44
CA GLY A 134 -12.81 1.35 -4.67
C GLY A 134 -12.79 1.08 -3.17
N GLY A 135 -13.54 1.88 -2.42
CA GLY A 135 -13.64 1.78 -0.97
C GLY A 135 -13.48 3.13 -0.30
N LEU A 136 -13.25 3.09 1.01
CA LEU A 136 -12.98 4.27 1.82
C LEU A 136 -11.53 4.71 1.61
N ILE A 137 -11.29 6.02 1.51
CA ILE A 137 -9.93 6.56 1.41
C ILE A 137 -9.20 6.33 2.73
N GLU A 138 -7.97 5.83 2.66
CA GLU A 138 -7.06 5.72 3.78
C GLU A 138 -5.98 6.80 3.62
N HIS A 139 -5.95 7.75 4.57
CA HIS A 139 -4.99 8.85 4.57
C HIS A 139 -4.87 9.46 5.98
N PRO A 140 -3.66 9.83 6.45
CA PRO A 140 -3.45 10.53 7.73
C PRO A 140 -4.18 11.87 7.89
N PHE A 141 -4.85 12.34 6.82
CA PHE A 141 -5.65 13.55 6.86
C PHE A 141 -6.95 13.32 7.66
N PHE A 142 -7.47 12.09 7.66
CA PHE A 142 -8.65 11.71 8.41
C PHE A 142 -8.29 11.29 9.83
N VAL A 143 -9.17 11.56 10.79
CA VAL A 143 -8.93 11.36 12.24
C VAL A 143 -8.46 9.94 12.58
N ASP A 144 -9.09 8.93 11.96
CA ASP A 144 -8.76 7.52 12.17
C ASP A 144 -7.85 6.96 11.06
N GLY A 145 -7.15 7.83 10.32
CA GLY A 145 -6.39 7.45 9.13
C GLY A 145 -7.27 6.98 7.96
N LYS A 146 -8.60 7.11 8.08
CA LYS A 146 -9.58 6.60 7.11
C LYS A 146 -10.82 7.48 7.04
N SER A 147 -11.36 7.68 5.84
CA SER A 147 -12.63 8.37 5.62
C SER A 147 -13.79 7.54 6.18
N SER A 148 -14.78 8.22 6.77
CA SER A 148 -16.04 7.61 7.23
C SER A 148 -17.02 7.32 6.09
N ILE A 149 -16.80 7.92 4.91
CA ILE A 149 -17.64 7.79 3.74
C ILE A 149 -16.82 7.47 2.49
N ARG A 150 -17.47 6.80 1.54
CA ARG A 150 -16.98 6.71 0.16
C ARG A 150 -17.39 8.00 -0.56
N TYR A 151 -16.53 8.49 -1.43
CA TYR A 151 -16.83 9.62 -2.29
C TYR A 151 -17.20 9.13 -3.68
N GLU A 152 -18.34 9.57 -4.17
CA GLU A 152 -18.83 9.22 -5.51
C GLU A 152 -18.30 10.18 -6.58
N SER A 153 -17.69 11.31 -6.17
CA SER A 153 -17.06 12.25 -7.08
C SER A 153 -15.87 12.99 -6.46
N VAL A 154 -15.02 13.56 -7.32
CA VAL A 154 -13.91 14.44 -6.93
C VAL A 154 -14.43 15.72 -6.25
N GLU A 155 -15.58 16.23 -6.69
CA GLU A 155 -16.21 17.42 -6.12
C GLU A 155 -16.67 17.18 -4.67
N GLU A 156 -17.22 16.00 -4.38
CA GLU A 156 -17.63 15.62 -3.03
C GLU A 156 -16.42 15.58 -2.08
N LEU A 157 -15.32 14.95 -2.51
CA LEU A 157 -14.07 14.92 -1.74
C LEU A 157 -13.52 16.34 -1.52
N GLN A 158 -13.49 17.15 -2.57
CA GLN A 158 -13.04 18.55 -2.50
C GLN A 158 -13.87 19.37 -1.50
N ASN A 159 -15.19 19.27 -1.57
CA ASN A 159 -16.09 20.00 -0.69
C ASN A 159 -15.92 19.57 0.77
N HIS A 160 -15.78 18.26 1.02
CA HIS A 160 -15.52 17.75 2.37
C HIS A 160 -14.17 18.24 2.91
N VAL A 161 -13.08 18.12 2.14
CA VAL A 161 -11.76 18.60 2.57
C VAL A 161 -11.78 20.11 2.81
N ASN A 162 -12.39 20.90 1.92
CA ASN A 162 -12.52 22.35 2.10
C ASN A 162 -13.41 22.72 3.30
N GLY A 163 -14.43 21.92 3.60
CA GLY A 163 -15.23 22.04 4.83
C GLY A 163 -14.36 21.87 6.07
N ILE A 164 -13.59 20.79 6.14
CA ILE A 164 -12.64 20.54 7.25
C ILE A 164 -11.63 21.69 7.38
N LEU A 165 -11.04 22.14 6.27
CA LEU A 165 -10.10 23.27 6.28
C LEU A 165 -10.75 24.57 6.76
N SER A 166 -12.04 24.77 6.47
CA SER A 166 -12.81 25.91 6.94
C SER A 166 -13.07 25.84 8.44
N GLU A 167 -13.57 24.70 8.93
CA GLU A 167 -13.85 24.47 10.36
C GLU A 167 -12.59 24.52 11.22
N THR A 168 -11.43 24.16 10.65
CA THR A 168 -10.12 24.23 11.33
C THR A 168 -9.39 25.56 11.13
N GLU A 169 -10.09 26.60 10.63
CA GLU A 169 -9.58 27.96 10.40
C GLU A 169 -8.33 28.03 9.50
N ARG A 170 -8.09 27.00 8.68
CA ARG A 170 -7.00 26.99 7.70
C ARG A 170 -7.42 27.82 6.49
N ARG A 171 -6.55 28.75 6.06
CA ARG A 171 -6.85 29.66 4.94
C ARG A 171 -6.77 29.00 3.56
N GLY A 172 -5.99 27.92 3.42
CA GLY A 172 -5.85 27.21 2.16
C GLY A 172 -7.13 26.49 1.74
N ARG A 173 -7.41 26.45 0.44
CA ARG A 173 -8.46 25.63 -0.16
C ARG A 173 -7.86 24.78 -1.26
N VAL A 174 -8.35 23.56 -1.37
CA VAL A 174 -7.96 22.62 -2.42
C VAL A 174 -8.88 22.77 -3.63
N SER A 175 -8.34 22.53 -4.82
CA SER A 175 -9.08 22.52 -6.09
C SER A 175 -8.78 21.24 -6.87
N PHE A 176 -9.18 20.10 -6.31
CA PHE A 176 -9.03 18.79 -6.93
C PHE A 176 -9.74 18.68 -8.29
N THR A 177 -10.87 19.36 -8.49
CA THR A 177 -11.57 19.32 -9.78
C THR A 177 -10.73 19.91 -10.91
N THR A 178 -10.02 21.01 -10.66
CA THR A 178 -9.09 21.60 -11.63
C THR A 178 -7.89 20.69 -11.90
N GLU A 179 -7.32 20.12 -10.84
CA GLU A 179 -6.19 19.20 -10.95
C GLU A 179 -6.55 17.96 -11.77
N VAL A 180 -7.68 17.32 -11.46
CA VAL A 180 -8.19 16.15 -12.19
C VAL A 180 -8.58 16.51 -13.62
N ALA A 181 -9.12 17.70 -13.88
CA ALA A 181 -9.42 18.13 -15.26
C ALA A 181 -8.15 18.25 -16.12
N ASN A 182 -7.04 18.67 -15.52
CA ASN A 182 -5.77 18.87 -16.23
C ASN A 182 -4.94 17.58 -16.34
N HIS A 183 -5.03 16.69 -15.35
CA HIS A 183 -4.08 15.60 -15.17
C HIS A 183 -4.71 14.21 -15.07
N GLY A 184 -6.04 14.13 -15.00
CA GLY A 184 -6.79 12.93 -14.65
C GLY A 184 -6.71 12.62 -13.15
N LEU A 185 -7.48 11.62 -12.70
CA LEU A 185 -7.30 11.07 -11.36
C LEU A 185 -6.02 10.23 -11.36
N ARG A 186 -5.19 10.42 -10.35
CA ARG A 186 -3.89 9.76 -10.23
C ARG A 186 -3.72 9.10 -8.88
N LEU A 187 -2.72 8.25 -8.78
CA LEU A 187 -2.34 7.67 -7.51
C LEU A 187 -1.65 8.70 -6.62
N CYS A 188 -1.85 8.53 -5.32
CA CYS A 188 -1.30 9.42 -4.31
C CYS A 188 -0.58 8.57 -3.26
N VAL A 189 0.67 8.93 -2.99
CA VAL A 189 1.43 8.31 -1.92
C VAL A 189 0.99 8.94 -0.61
N SER A 190 0.25 8.17 0.20
CA SER A 190 -0.35 8.69 1.43
C SER A 190 0.64 8.80 2.60
N ASP A 191 1.74 8.05 2.59
CA ASP A 191 2.67 7.96 3.71
C ASP A 191 4.11 8.22 3.24
N LEU A 192 4.45 9.50 3.15
CA LEU A 192 5.69 10.04 2.58
C LEU A 192 6.86 10.08 3.58
N ILE A 193 6.91 9.16 4.53
CA ILE A 193 8.04 9.06 5.46
C ILE A 193 9.20 8.30 4.78
N PRO A 194 10.47 8.77 4.87
CA PRO A 194 11.60 8.13 4.20
C PRO A 194 11.74 6.63 4.48
N VAL A 195 11.34 6.18 5.67
CA VAL A 195 11.44 4.78 6.06
C VAL A 195 10.56 3.82 5.23
N ASN A 196 9.59 4.35 4.48
CA ASN A 196 8.77 3.57 3.55
C ASN A 196 9.42 3.39 2.17
N PHE A 197 10.59 3.99 1.95
CA PHE A 197 11.33 3.89 0.70
C PHE A 197 12.61 3.09 0.92
N MET A 198 12.97 2.29 -0.06
CA MET A 198 14.24 1.58 -0.11
C MET A 198 15.04 2.06 -1.30
N ARG A 199 16.34 2.22 -1.11
CA ARG A 199 17.32 2.39 -2.18
C ARG A 199 18.10 1.10 -2.35
N ASP A 200 18.51 0.85 -3.59
CA ASP A 200 19.44 -0.23 -3.87
C ASP A 200 20.79 0.04 -3.17
N ARG A 201 21.49 -1.01 -2.76
CA ARG A 201 22.80 -0.90 -2.12
C ARG A 201 23.86 -0.34 -3.07
N ASP A 202 23.63 -0.46 -4.37
CA ASP A 202 24.58 -0.05 -5.39
C ASP A 202 24.48 1.43 -5.80
N ASN A 203 23.61 2.23 -5.14
CA ASN A 203 23.50 3.69 -5.36
C ASN A 203 23.23 4.10 -6.83
N ASN A 204 22.64 3.21 -7.63
CA ASN A 204 22.15 3.55 -8.98
C ASN A 204 20.74 4.15 -8.94
#